data_AF-A0A2V8M083-F1
#
_entry.id   AF-A0A2V8M083-F1
#
_cell.length_a   1.000
_cell.length_b   1.000
_cell.length_c   1.000
_cell.angle_alpha   90.00
_cell.angle_beta   90.00
_cell.angle_gamma   90.00
#
_symmetry.space_group_name_H-M   'P 1'
#
loop_
_entity.id
_entity.type
_entity.pdbx_description
1 polymer ?
#
loop_
_entity_poly.entity_id
_entity_poly.type
_entity_poly.pdbx_seq_one_letter_code
_entity_poly.pdbx_strand_id
1 'polypeptide(L)'
;MPSKKESVPNWHGRGGRSQSRCSIGSLACRLARTHGLPLLGNLLQLDATQLHLILERWANRYGAIYRFKMGSRPVVAIAEPALIQEALRRRPEIFWRLNSIATVLEEMGVKGVFGAKGADWHRQRRVAMQALNVEHLRHFFPTLTRMTERLRNRWGRAAAGGHAADVQKDLMRYTVDVTANLAFGHDMNT
;
A
#
# COMPACT_ATOMS: atom_id res chain seq x y z
N MET A 1 35.98 -26.80 37.70
CA MET A 1 36.48 -26.56 36.33
C MET A 1 35.68 -25.43 35.69
N PRO A 2 36.20 -24.19 35.61
CA PRO A 2 35.52 -23.10 34.94
C PRO A 2 36.05 -22.97 33.49
N SER A 3 35.16 -23.07 32.51
CA SER A 3 35.50 -22.93 31.08
C SER A 3 35.11 -21.55 30.56
N LYS A 4 36.16 -20.78 30.24
CA LYS A 4 36.31 -19.68 29.26
C LYS A 4 35.18 -18.65 29.08
N LYS A 5 35.43 -17.46 29.62
CA LYS A 5 34.92 -16.18 29.10
C LYS A 5 35.63 -15.87 27.78
N GLU A 6 34.87 -15.72 26.70
CA GLU A 6 35.37 -15.15 25.44
C GLU A 6 35.57 -13.64 25.59
N SER A 7 36.77 -13.22 25.20
CA SER A 7 37.31 -11.87 25.26
C SER A 7 36.75 -11.00 24.13
N VAL A 8 36.05 -9.94 24.50
CA VAL A 8 35.64 -8.85 23.60
C VAL A 8 36.89 -8.03 23.21
N PRO A 9 37.17 -7.77 21.93
CA PRO A 9 38.29 -6.93 21.55
C PRO A 9 38.06 -5.47 21.97
N ASN A 10 39.02 -4.95 22.75
CA ASN A 10 39.07 -3.59 23.24
C ASN A 10 39.53 -2.64 22.12
N TRP A 11 38.62 -1.81 21.60
CA TRP A 11 38.95 -0.76 20.63
C TRP A 11 39.25 0.55 21.36
N HIS A 12 40.50 0.71 21.82
CA HIS A 12 41.06 2.01 22.20
C HIS A 12 42.28 2.29 21.32
N GLY A 13 42.06 3.06 20.24
CA GLY A 13 43.10 3.45 19.29
C GLY A 13 42.62 4.63 18.45
N ARG A 14 43.16 5.81 18.77
CA ARG A 14 42.82 7.14 18.28
C ARG A 14 42.87 7.25 16.75
N GLY A 15 41.92 7.97 16.19
CA GLY A 15 41.93 8.38 14.78
C GLY A 15 40.67 9.17 14.47
N GLY A 16 40.69 10.47 14.77
CA GLY A 16 39.54 11.37 14.62
C GLY A 16 38.99 11.38 13.20
N ARG A 17 37.77 10.88 13.05
CA ARG A 17 36.84 11.33 12.02
C ARG A 17 35.49 11.49 12.70
N SER A 18 35.11 12.75 12.89
CA SER A 18 33.78 13.18 13.31
C SER A 18 32.74 12.41 12.50
N GLN A 19 32.14 11.39 13.12
CA GLN A 19 31.00 10.68 12.59
C GLN A 19 29.82 11.63 12.75
N SER A 20 29.71 12.55 11.79
CA SER A 20 28.69 13.57 11.76
C SER A 20 27.35 12.84 11.72
N ARG A 21 26.53 13.06 12.74
CA ARG A 21 25.15 12.56 12.80
C ARG A 21 24.44 13.05 11.54
N CYS A 22 24.32 12.19 10.54
CA CYS A 22 23.57 12.47 9.32
C CYS A 22 22.10 12.53 9.75
N SER A 23 21.57 13.73 10.02
CA SER A 23 20.15 13.90 10.27
C SER A 23 19.40 13.41 9.03
N ILE A 24 18.22 12.81 9.19
CA ILE A 24 17.38 12.38 8.07
C ILE A 24 17.12 13.55 7.09
N GLY A 25 17.13 14.79 7.59
CA GLY A 25 17.09 16.01 6.78
C GLY A 25 18.28 16.19 5.82
N SER A 26 19.49 15.77 6.21
CA SER A 26 20.69 15.86 5.37
C SER A 26 20.73 14.83 4.23
N LEU A 27 20.14 13.64 4.44
CA LEU A 27 19.98 12.62 3.40
C LEU A 27 18.89 13.02 2.41
N ALA A 28 17.77 13.53 2.92
CA ALA A 28 16.72 14.10 2.09
C ALA A 28 17.28 15.20 1.18
N CYS A 29 18.18 16.07 1.69
CA CYS A 29 18.83 17.15 0.94
C CYS A 29 19.71 16.73 -0.25
N ARG A 30 20.10 15.45 -0.39
CA ARG A 30 20.91 14.95 -1.51
C ARG A 30 20.12 14.29 -2.65
N LEU A 31 18.82 14.05 -2.47
CA LEU A 31 18.00 13.41 -3.51
C LEU A 31 17.72 14.35 -4.68
N ALA A 32 17.66 13.81 -5.89
CA ALA A 32 17.19 14.55 -7.06
C ALA A 32 15.80 15.15 -6.78
N ARG A 33 15.59 16.40 -7.22
CA ARG A 33 14.36 17.16 -6.96
C ARG A 33 13.69 17.54 -8.26
N THR A 34 12.40 17.28 -8.36
CA THR A 34 11.59 17.75 -9.49
C THR A 34 11.45 19.28 -9.45
N HIS A 35 11.41 19.90 -10.62
CA HIS A 35 11.17 21.34 -10.71
C HIS A 35 9.68 21.65 -10.50
N GLY A 36 9.37 22.48 -9.51
CA GLY A 36 8.01 22.88 -9.16
C GLY A 36 7.93 24.39 -8.90
N LEU A 37 6.72 24.94 -8.98
CA LEU A 37 6.43 26.36 -8.79
C LEU A 37 6.67 26.80 -7.33
N PRO A 38 6.98 28.08 -7.09
CA PRO A 38 7.01 28.62 -5.73
C PRO A 38 5.64 28.41 -5.06
N LEU A 39 5.62 28.05 -3.78
CA LEU A 39 4.45 27.74 -2.94
C LEU A 39 3.61 26.50 -3.34
N LEU A 40 3.29 26.32 -4.62
CA LEU A 40 2.46 25.20 -5.11
C LEU A 40 3.26 23.91 -5.34
N GLY A 41 4.58 24.00 -5.48
CA GLY A 41 5.44 22.86 -5.76
C GLY A 41 5.06 22.21 -7.08
N ASN A 42 4.82 20.91 -7.06
CA ASN A 42 4.45 20.12 -8.23
C ASN A 42 2.94 19.87 -8.31
N LEU A 43 2.11 20.51 -7.48
CA LEU A 43 0.68 20.21 -7.39
C LEU A 43 -0.04 20.30 -8.74
N LEU A 44 0.28 21.31 -9.56
CA LEU A 44 -0.29 21.49 -10.90
C LEU A 44 0.24 20.49 -11.94
N GLN A 45 1.32 19.77 -11.63
CA GLN A 45 1.88 18.72 -12.49
C GLN A 45 1.33 17.33 -12.10
N LEU A 46 0.51 17.25 -11.04
CA LEU A 46 -0.08 16.01 -10.57
C LEU A 46 -1.52 15.92 -11.06
N ASP A 47 -1.81 14.86 -11.79
CA ASP A 47 -3.16 14.42 -12.11
C ASP A 47 -3.45 13.16 -11.28
N ALA A 48 -4.56 13.17 -10.52
CA ALA A 48 -4.94 12.03 -9.70
C ALA A 48 -5.22 10.76 -10.52
N THR A 49 -5.73 10.90 -11.74
CA THR A 49 -6.06 9.77 -12.64
C THR A 49 -4.80 9.14 -13.23
N GLN A 50 -3.75 9.94 -13.45
CA GLN A 50 -2.49 9.51 -14.07
C GLN A 50 -1.29 9.56 -13.12
N LEU A 51 -1.53 9.64 -11.82
CA LEU A 51 -0.48 9.87 -10.82
C LEU A 51 0.65 8.84 -10.91
N HIS A 52 0.30 7.57 -11.07
CA HIS A 52 1.27 6.48 -11.19
C HIS A 52 2.19 6.65 -12.42
N LEU A 53 1.64 7.06 -13.57
CA LEU A 53 2.43 7.32 -14.78
C LEU A 53 3.34 8.55 -14.64
N ILE A 54 2.87 9.59 -13.94
CA ILE A 54 3.67 10.78 -13.66
C ILE A 54 4.87 10.40 -12.77
N LEU A 55 4.62 9.65 -11.70
CA LEU A 55 5.66 9.20 -10.78
C LEU A 55 6.67 8.27 -11.44
N GLU A 56 6.22 7.40 -12.35
CA GLU A 56 7.09 6.54 -13.15
C GLU A 56 7.97 7.36 -14.11
N ARG A 57 7.40 8.29 -14.86
CA ARG A 57 8.18 9.19 -15.74
C ARG A 57 9.22 9.99 -14.96
N TRP A 58 8.88 10.42 -13.75
CA TRP A 58 9.84 11.09 -12.87
C TRP A 58 10.91 10.13 -12.33
N ALA A 59 10.57 8.89 -12.02
CA ALA A 59 11.57 7.89 -11.64
C ALA A 59 12.58 7.66 -12.78
N ASN A 60 12.10 7.57 -14.03
CA ASN A 60 12.96 7.43 -15.21
C ASN A 60 13.87 8.66 -15.42
N ARG A 61 13.40 9.86 -15.09
CA ARG A 61 14.14 11.11 -15.30
C ARG A 61 15.10 11.49 -14.16
N TYR A 62 14.69 11.26 -12.92
CA TYR A 62 15.39 11.74 -11.71
C TYR A 62 16.02 10.60 -10.89
N GLY A 63 15.84 9.35 -11.33
CA GLY A 63 16.34 8.15 -10.66
C GLY A 63 15.31 7.49 -9.74
N ALA A 64 15.64 6.29 -9.25
CA ALA A 64 14.73 5.45 -8.47
C ALA A 64 14.31 6.03 -7.11
N ILE A 65 14.99 7.09 -6.64
CA ILE A 65 14.61 7.82 -5.42
C ILE A 65 14.71 9.31 -5.71
N TYR A 66 13.60 10.01 -5.60
CA TYR A 66 13.55 11.44 -5.84
C TYR A 66 12.55 12.11 -4.91
N ARG A 67 12.65 13.44 -4.82
CA ARG A 67 11.74 14.25 -4.03
C ARG A 67 10.94 15.22 -4.89
N PHE A 68 9.73 15.48 -4.46
CA PHE A 68 8.86 16.52 -5.02
C PHE A 68 8.07 17.19 -3.91
N LYS A 69 7.35 18.26 -4.23
CA LYS A 69 6.46 18.94 -3.27
C LYS A 69 5.02 18.84 -3.72
N MET A 70 4.12 18.52 -2.81
CA MET A 70 2.67 18.62 -3.01
C MET A 70 2.17 19.79 -2.17
N GLY A 71 2.02 20.97 -2.80
CA GLY A 71 1.88 22.23 -2.07
C GLY A 71 3.08 22.49 -1.16
N SER A 72 2.83 22.68 0.14
CA SER A 72 3.86 22.84 1.16
C SER A 72 4.46 21.52 1.68
N ARG A 73 3.90 20.37 1.32
CA ARG A 73 4.29 19.06 1.88
C ARG A 73 5.41 18.43 1.04
N PRO A 74 6.60 18.16 1.61
CA PRO A 74 7.64 17.42 0.92
C PRO A 74 7.24 15.94 0.80
N VAL A 75 7.48 15.35 -0.37
CA VAL A 75 7.22 13.93 -0.66
C VAL A 75 8.48 13.31 -1.22
N VAL A 76 8.79 12.09 -0.77
CA VAL A 76 9.84 11.24 -1.33
C VAL A 76 9.16 10.09 -2.07
N ALA A 77 9.46 9.94 -3.35
CA ALA A 77 9.05 8.79 -4.13
C ALA A 77 10.19 7.76 -4.14
N ILE A 78 9.81 6.49 -4.01
CA ILE A 78 10.73 5.35 -4.03
C ILE A 78 10.21 4.39 -5.10
N ALA A 79 11.03 4.16 -6.12
CA ALA A 79 10.81 3.22 -7.22
C ALA A 79 11.82 2.05 -7.19
N GLU A 80 12.61 1.93 -6.11
CA GLU A 80 13.57 0.85 -5.89
C GLU A 80 12.91 -0.32 -5.14
N PRO A 81 12.78 -1.53 -5.73
CA PRO A 81 12.05 -2.65 -5.14
C PRO A 81 12.53 -3.04 -3.73
N ALA A 82 13.84 -3.09 -3.50
CA ALA A 82 14.40 -3.46 -2.20
C ALA A 82 14.00 -2.46 -1.10
N LEU A 83 14.00 -1.16 -1.42
CA LEU A 83 13.59 -0.11 -0.48
C LEU A 83 12.09 -0.06 -0.27
N ILE A 84 11.30 -0.34 -1.32
CA ILE A 84 9.84 -0.47 -1.20
C ILE A 84 9.51 -1.63 -0.25
N GLN A 85 10.16 -2.78 -0.41
CA GLN A 85 9.95 -3.94 0.46
C GLN A 85 10.29 -3.61 1.92
N GLU A 86 11.43 -2.96 2.15
CA GLU A 86 11.83 -2.54 3.50
C GLU A 86 10.84 -1.54 4.11
N ALA A 87 10.40 -0.55 3.32
CA ALA A 87 9.42 0.44 3.77
C ALA A 87 8.05 -0.21 4.09
N LEU A 88 7.63 -1.20 3.30
CA LEU A 88 6.37 -1.93 3.52
C LEU A 88 6.45 -2.88 4.73
N ARG A 89 7.61 -3.50 4.98
CA ARG A 89 7.85 -4.36 6.16
C ARG A 89 7.85 -3.58 7.46
N ARG A 90 8.34 -2.34 7.44
CA ARG A 90 8.34 -1.43 8.58
C ARG A 90 6.99 -0.72 8.83
N ARG A 91 5.93 -1.17 8.16
CA ARG A 91 4.56 -0.72 8.43
C ARG A 91 3.91 -1.61 9.49
N PRO A 92 3.19 -1.03 10.47
CA PRO A 92 2.86 0.38 10.60
C PRO A 92 3.80 1.16 11.55
N GLU A 93 4.91 0.61 12.02
CA GLU A 93 5.69 1.19 13.11
C GLU A 93 6.42 2.48 12.71
N ILE A 94 7.01 2.50 11.51
CA ILE A 94 7.83 3.63 11.02
C ILE A 94 7.11 4.37 9.89
N PHE A 95 6.32 3.67 9.07
CA PHE A 95 5.59 4.26 7.95
C PHE A 95 4.09 4.07 8.14
N TRP A 96 3.35 5.18 7.99
CA TRP A 96 1.89 5.19 8.06
C TRP A 96 1.28 5.54 6.70
N ARG A 97 0.02 5.14 6.48
CA ARG A 97 -0.75 5.62 5.32
C ARG A 97 -1.04 7.11 5.49
N LEU A 98 -1.11 7.84 4.38
CA LEU A 98 -1.41 9.27 4.38
C LEU A 98 -2.77 9.50 5.09
N ASN A 99 -2.77 10.40 6.08
CA ASN A 99 -3.93 10.65 6.94
C ASN A 99 -5.17 11.18 6.21
N SER A 100 -5.08 11.63 4.95
CA SER A 100 -6.22 12.26 4.25
C SER A 100 -7.44 11.34 4.13
N ILE A 101 -7.23 10.05 3.88
CA ILE A 101 -8.33 9.07 3.85
C ILE A 101 -8.75 8.66 5.27
N ALA A 102 -7.80 8.60 6.20
CA ALA A 102 -8.09 8.22 7.58
C ALA A 102 -8.98 9.24 8.30
N THR A 103 -8.75 10.54 8.09
CA THR A 103 -9.55 11.61 8.69
C THR A 103 -11.01 11.56 8.23
N VAL A 104 -11.25 11.39 6.92
CA VAL A 104 -12.62 11.26 6.39
C VAL A 104 -13.33 10.02 6.93
N LEU A 105 -12.64 8.88 6.99
CA LEU A 105 -13.20 7.65 7.56
C LEU A 105 -13.50 7.78 9.06
N GLU A 106 -12.64 8.49 9.80
CA GLU A 106 -12.84 8.75 11.22
C GLU A 106 -14.03 9.67 11.47
N GLU A 107 -14.21 10.73 10.67
CA GLU A 107 -15.38 11.62 10.71
C GLU A 107 -16.68 10.87 10.41
N MET A 108 -16.64 9.89 9.50
CA MET A 108 -17.78 9.02 9.20
C MET A 108 -18.03 7.94 10.28
N GLY A 109 -17.22 7.88 11.34
CA GLY A 109 -17.30 6.84 12.38
C GLY A 109 -16.84 5.45 11.91
N VAL A 110 -16.27 5.35 10.71
CA VAL A 110 -15.79 4.09 10.12
C VAL A 110 -14.37 3.81 10.61
N LYS A 111 -14.27 3.08 11.72
CA LYS A 111 -13.00 2.56 12.23
C LYS A 111 -12.68 1.22 11.57
N GLY A 112 -11.68 1.20 10.70
CA GLY A 112 -11.24 -0.01 10.02
C GLY A 112 -9.72 -0.17 9.98
N VAL A 113 -9.26 -1.38 9.61
CA VAL A 113 -7.84 -1.77 9.61
C VAL A 113 -6.95 -0.83 8.79
N PHE A 114 -7.53 -0.11 7.82
CA PHE A 114 -6.81 0.83 6.97
C PHE A 114 -6.59 2.21 7.61
N GLY A 115 -7.42 2.60 8.58
CA GLY A 115 -7.30 3.86 9.33
C GLY A 115 -6.72 3.70 10.74
N ALA A 116 -6.77 2.48 11.30
CA ALA A 116 -6.27 2.20 12.64
C ALA A 116 -4.74 2.36 12.76
N LYS A 117 -4.28 2.75 13.95
CA LYS A 117 -2.86 2.98 14.28
C LYS A 117 -2.46 2.21 15.55
N GLY A 118 -1.18 1.89 15.68
CA GLY A 118 -0.62 1.25 16.88
C GLY A 118 -1.36 -0.02 17.31
N ALA A 119 -1.70 -0.12 18.59
CA ALA A 119 -2.35 -1.30 19.16
C ALA A 119 -3.71 -1.63 18.52
N ASP A 120 -4.49 -0.63 18.10
CA ASP A 120 -5.77 -0.84 17.41
C ASP A 120 -5.57 -1.52 16.07
N TRP A 121 -4.53 -1.11 15.32
CA TRP A 121 -4.20 -1.76 14.05
C TRP A 121 -3.86 -3.24 14.24
N HIS A 122 -3.05 -3.57 15.25
CA HIS A 122 -2.68 -4.96 15.52
C HIS A 122 -3.90 -5.82 15.89
N ARG A 123 -4.81 -5.30 16.72
CA ARG A 123 -6.05 -5.99 17.08
C ARG A 123 -6.96 -6.22 15.87
N GLN A 124 -7.26 -5.17 15.12
CA GLN A 124 -8.16 -5.26 13.96
C GLN A 124 -7.56 -6.13 12.84
N ARG A 125 -6.26 -6.00 12.56
CA ARG A 125 -5.57 -6.83 11.58
C ARG A 125 -5.62 -8.31 11.96
N ARG A 126 -5.43 -8.65 13.24
CA ARG A 126 -5.49 -10.05 13.68
C ARG A 126 -6.84 -10.68 13.36
N VAL A 127 -7.93 -9.99 13.70
CA VAL A 127 -9.30 -10.47 13.41
C VAL A 127 -9.52 -10.59 11.90
N ALA A 128 -9.17 -9.57 11.13
CA ALA A 128 -9.32 -9.59 9.66
C ALA A 128 -8.52 -10.73 9.00
N MET A 129 -7.28 -10.97 9.46
CA MET A 129 -6.43 -12.03 8.92
C MET A 129 -6.94 -13.44 9.29
N GLN A 130 -7.61 -13.61 10.44
CA GLN A 130 -8.24 -14.87 10.81
C GLN A 130 -9.42 -15.21 9.88
N ALA A 131 -10.23 -14.19 9.54
CA ALA A 131 -11.31 -14.35 8.57
C ALA A 131 -10.80 -14.70 7.16
N LEU A 132 -9.62 -14.19 6.80
CA LEU A 132 -8.96 -14.46 5.51
C LEU A 132 -7.95 -15.63 5.55
N ASN A 133 -8.05 -16.51 6.55
CA ASN A 133 -7.17 -17.68 6.62
C ASN A 133 -7.48 -18.67 5.49
N VAL A 134 -6.45 -19.39 5.02
CA VAL A 134 -6.52 -20.38 3.94
C VAL A 134 -7.60 -21.44 4.19
N GLU A 135 -7.79 -21.86 5.43
CA GLU A 135 -8.82 -22.83 5.79
C GLU A 135 -10.23 -22.29 5.55
N HIS A 136 -10.53 -21.05 5.95
CA HIS A 136 -11.80 -20.40 5.66
C HIS A 136 -11.99 -20.18 4.16
N LEU A 137 -10.93 -19.79 3.45
CA LEU A 137 -10.96 -19.62 1.99
C LEU A 137 -11.26 -20.93 1.27
N ARG A 138 -10.79 -22.08 1.79
CA ARG A 138 -11.08 -23.39 1.18
C ARG A 138 -12.56 -23.72 1.16
N HIS A 139 -13.26 -23.43 2.26
CA HIS A 139 -14.71 -23.64 2.37
C HIS A 139 -15.50 -22.68 1.47
N PHE A 140 -14.91 -21.56 1.07
CA PHE A 140 -15.54 -20.57 0.21
C PHE A 140 -15.43 -20.89 -1.28
N PHE A 141 -14.52 -21.79 -1.69
CA PHE A 141 -14.33 -22.15 -3.11
C PHE A 141 -15.62 -22.58 -3.83
N PRO A 142 -16.49 -23.44 -3.27
CA PRO A 142 -17.74 -23.80 -3.94
C PRO A 142 -18.63 -22.59 -4.24
N THR A 143 -18.64 -21.59 -3.35
CA THR A 143 -19.41 -20.36 -3.56
C THR A 143 -18.79 -19.47 -4.62
N LEU A 144 -17.47 -19.30 -4.61
CA LEU A 144 -16.74 -18.62 -5.70
C LEU A 144 -17.01 -19.26 -7.05
N THR A 145 -16.97 -20.59 -7.12
CA THR A 145 -17.27 -21.33 -8.35
C THR A 145 -18.67 -20.97 -8.83
N ARG A 146 -19.71 -21.08 -7.98
CA ARG A 146 -21.09 -20.72 -8.38
C ARG A 146 -21.20 -19.28 -8.91
N MET A 147 -20.60 -18.30 -8.24
CA MET A 147 -20.62 -16.90 -8.69
C MET A 147 -19.89 -16.72 -10.03
N THR A 148 -18.77 -17.42 -10.21
CA THR A 148 -17.98 -17.38 -11.45
C THR A 148 -18.73 -18.04 -12.60
N GLU A 149 -19.46 -19.12 -12.33
CA GLU A 149 -20.32 -19.77 -13.32
C GLU A 149 -21.48 -18.87 -13.74
N ARG A 150 -22.07 -18.10 -12.82
CA ARG A 150 -23.10 -17.10 -13.17
C ARG A 150 -22.55 -16.03 -14.11
N LEU A 151 -21.37 -15.49 -13.81
CA LEU A 151 -20.68 -14.53 -14.68
C LEU A 151 -20.40 -15.14 -16.06
N ARG A 152 -19.83 -16.35 -16.10
CA ARG A 152 -19.58 -17.10 -17.34
C ARG A 152 -20.87 -17.29 -18.15
N ASN A 153 -21.96 -17.69 -17.51
CA ASN A 153 -23.24 -17.94 -18.18
C ASN A 153 -23.85 -16.63 -18.71
N ARG A 154 -23.68 -15.50 -18.01
CA ARG A 154 -24.11 -14.18 -18.48
C ARG A 154 -23.38 -13.79 -19.75
N TRP A 155 -22.05 -13.92 -19.76
CA TRP A 155 -21.24 -13.64 -20.96
C TRP A 155 -21.51 -14.62 -22.10
N GLY A 156 -21.73 -15.91 -21.79
CA GLY A 156 -22.10 -16.91 -22.79
C GLY A 156 -23.41 -16.59 -23.49
N ARG A 157 -24.43 -16.12 -22.75
CA ARG A 157 -25.70 -15.67 -23.36
C ARG A 157 -25.52 -14.41 -24.22
N ALA A 158 -24.74 -13.44 -23.76
CA ALA A 158 -24.45 -12.24 -24.54
C ALA A 158 -23.75 -12.59 -25.86
N ALA A 159 -22.71 -13.43 -25.79
CA ALA A 159 -21.96 -13.90 -26.95
C ALA A 159 -22.84 -14.70 -27.93
N ALA A 160 -23.65 -15.65 -27.43
CA ALA A 160 -24.56 -16.44 -28.27
C ALA A 160 -25.62 -15.57 -28.96
N GLY A 161 -26.06 -14.49 -28.32
CA GLY A 161 -26.99 -13.53 -28.90
C GLY A 161 -26.33 -12.45 -29.77
N GLY A 162 -25.00 -12.46 -29.95
CA GLY A 162 -24.28 -11.41 -30.69
C GLY A 162 -24.26 -10.03 -30.00
N HIS A 163 -24.54 -9.97 -28.71
CA HIS A 163 -24.58 -8.73 -27.94
C HIS A 163 -23.23 -8.44 -27.28
N ALA A 164 -22.83 -7.16 -27.25
CA ALA A 164 -21.68 -6.73 -26.47
C ALA A 164 -21.98 -6.86 -24.96
N ALA A 165 -20.99 -7.34 -24.20
CA ALA A 165 -21.05 -7.38 -22.73
C ALA A 165 -20.28 -6.20 -22.13
N ASP A 166 -20.88 -5.53 -21.16
CA ASP A 166 -20.20 -4.52 -20.34
C ASP A 166 -19.37 -5.22 -19.25
N VAL A 167 -18.12 -5.53 -19.59
CA VAL A 167 -17.19 -6.28 -18.73
C VAL A 167 -16.92 -5.55 -17.42
N GLN A 168 -16.78 -4.22 -17.46
CA GLN A 168 -16.50 -3.45 -16.25
C GLN A 168 -17.67 -3.56 -15.26
N LYS A 169 -18.89 -3.36 -15.74
CA LYS A 169 -20.09 -3.47 -14.91
C LYS A 169 -20.29 -4.87 -14.36
N ASP A 170 -20.04 -5.90 -15.17
CA ASP A 170 -20.19 -7.28 -14.73
C ASP A 170 -19.13 -7.69 -13.71
N LEU A 171 -17.87 -7.26 -13.87
CA LEU A 171 -16.82 -7.51 -12.89
C LEU A 171 -17.05 -6.74 -11.58
N MET A 172 -17.64 -5.54 -11.65
CA MET A 172 -18.07 -4.81 -10.45
C MET A 172 -19.13 -5.60 -9.68
N ARG A 173 -20.19 -6.07 -10.36
CA ARG A 173 -21.24 -6.92 -9.76
C ARG A 173 -20.67 -8.19 -9.14
N TYR A 174 -19.82 -8.89 -9.89
CA TYR A 174 -19.14 -10.09 -9.40
C TYR A 174 -18.32 -9.80 -8.13
N THR A 175 -17.58 -8.68 -8.09
CA THR A 175 -16.79 -8.29 -6.92
C THR A 175 -17.67 -7.99 -5.70
N VAL A 176 -18.81 -7.32 -5.90
CA VAL A 176 -19.79 -7.05 -4.85
C VAL A 176 -20.38 -8.36 -4.31
N ASP A 177 -20.81 -9.27 -5.20
CA ASP A 177 -21.37 -10.57 -4.82
C ASP A 177 -20.36 -11.38 -4.00
N VAL A 178 -19.10 -11.48 -4.48
CA VAL A 178 -18.03 -12.21 -3.80
C VAL A 178 -17.74 -11.59 -2.43
N THR A 179 -17.62 -10.26 -2.36
CA THR A 179 -17.27 -9.58 -1.11
C THR A 179 -18.41 -9.64 -0.09
N ALA A 180 -19.65 -9.41 -0.51
CA ALA A 180 -20.82 -9.48 0.36
C ALA A 180 -21.06 -10.89 0.88
N ASN A 181 -20.85 -11.91 0.05
CA ASN A 181 -20.95 -13.29 0.49
C ASN A 181 -19.84 -13.67 1.48
N LEU A 182 -18.60 -13.26 1.20
CA LEU A 182 -17.49 -13.52 2.10
C LEU A 182 -17.66 -12.80 3.46
N ALA A 183 -18.14 -11.56 3.44
CA ALA A 183 -18.27 -10.74 4.64
C ALA A 183 -19.52 -11.05 5.48
N PHE A 184 -20.65 -11.35 4.83
CA PHE A 184 -21.95 -11.46 5.48
C PHE A 184 -22.66 -12.81 5.26
N GLY A 185 -22.10 -13.69 4.42
CA GLY A 185 -22.76 -14.94 4.04
C GLY A 185 -23.92 -14.78 3.05
N HIS A 186 -24.17 -13.55 2.55
CA HIS A 186 -25.29 -13.26 1.68
C HIS A 186 -24.93 -13.34 0.20
N ASP A 187 -25.76 -14.05 -0.57
CA ASP A 187 -25.69 -14.07 -2.02
C ASP A 187 -26.54 -12.93 -2.60
N MET A 188 -25.89 -11.83 -2.97
CA MET A 188 -26.56 -10.63 -3.47
C MET A 188 -27.14 -10.81 -4.88
N ASN A 189 -26.54 -11.71 -5.69
CA ASN A 189 -26.93 -12.05 -7.06
C ASN A 189 -27.30 -10.83 -7.93
N THR A 190 -26.36 -9.87 -8.04
CA THR A 190 -26.58 -8.55 -8.68
C THR A 190 -26.32 -8.46 -10.19
#